data_AF-A0A1H7P2X7-F1
#
_entry.id   AF-A0A1H7P2X7-F1
#
_cell.length_a   1.000
_cell.length_b   1.000
_cell.length_c   1.000
_cell.angle_alpha   90.00
_cell.angle_beta   90.00
_cell.angle_gamma   90.00
#
_symmetry.space_group_name_H-M   'P 1'
#
loop_
_entity.id
_entity.type
_entity.pdbx_description
1 polymer ?
#
loop_
_entity_poly.entity_id
_entity_poly.type
_entity_poly.pdbx_seq_one_letter_code
_entity_poly.pdbx_strand_id
1 'polypeptide(L)'
;MANKNIPSNNPEYRRRKKVEKEFKALLSAEGHGTLFPPGSNYLAGASEKELARRNLRREKLIVDAIKYNLWVPQIMRDQVNRPPDENPKVPDEDEGQDPF
;
A
#
# COMPACT_ATOMS: atom_id res chain seq x y z
N MET A 1 -28.53 3.12 -31.26
CA MET A 1 -28.39 2.19 -30.12
C MET A 1 -26.89 2.03 -29.84
N ALA A 2 -26.39 2.51 -28.71
CA ALA A 2 -24.96 2.41 -28.39
C ALA A 2 -24.64 0.98 -27.90
N ASN A 3 -23.66 0.33 -28.54
CA ASN A 3 -23.20 -1.00 -28.20
C ASN A 3 -22.81 -1.09 -26.71
N LYS A 4 -23.59 -1.84 -25.93
CA LYS A 4 -23.41 -2.01 -24.47
C LYS A 4 -22.21 -2.89 -24.10
N ASN A 5 -21.42 -3.34 -25.07
CA ASN A 5 -20.32 -4.30 -24.89
C ASN A 5 -18.92 -3.72 -25.13
N ILE A 6 -18.76 -2.40 -25.12
CA ILE A 6 -17.43 -1.77 -25.13
C ILE A 6 -16.95 -1.70 -23.67
N PRO A 7 -15.88 -2.44 -23.27
CA PRO A 7 -15.35 -2.43 -21.90
C PRO A 7 -14.95 -1.02 -21.42
N SER A 8 -14.73 -0.10 -22.37
CA SER A 8 -14.36 1.30 -22.17
C SER A 8 -15.38 2.14 -21.39
N ASN A 9 -16.66 1.76 -21.31
CA ASN A 9 -17.68 2.58 -20.63
C ASN A 9 -18.01 2.10 -19.21
N ASN A 10 -17.37 1.02 -18.73
CA ASN A 10 -17.53 0.56 -17.36
C ASN A 10 -16.63 1.40 -16.41
N PRO A 11 -17.22 2.14 -15.44
CA PRO A 11 -16.45 2.95 -14.50
C PRO A 11 -15.45 2.14 -13.66
N GLU A 12 -15.77 0.89 -13.31
CA GLU A 12 -14.87 0.01 -12.57
C GLU A 12 -13.67 -0.44 -13.42
N TYR A 13 -13.89 -0.73 -14.71
CA TYR A 13 -12.80 -1.06 -15.62
C TYR A 13 -11.83 0.12 -15.78
N ARG A 14 -12.35 1.35 -15.89
CA ARG A 14 -11.53 2.57 -15.96
C ARG A 14 -10.74 2.79 -14.68
N ARG A 15 -11.34 2.57 -13.51
CA ARG A 15 -10.65 2.63 -12.20
C ARG A 15 -9.53 1.60 -12.11
N ARG A 16 -9.82 0.33 -12.43
CA ARG A 16 -8.82 -0.74 -12.46
C ARG A 16 -7.64 -0.38 -13.38
N LYS A 17 -7.90 0.10 -14.60
CA LYS A 17 -6.83 0.48 -15.54
C LYS A 17 -6.01 1.67 -15.05
N LYS A 18 -6.63 2.61 -14.34
CA LYS A 18 -5.91 3.72 -13.70
C LYS A 18 -4.98 3.21 -12.59
N VAL A 19 -5.49 2.36 -11.71
CA VAL A 19 -4.70 1.73 -10.64
C VAL A 19 -3.55 0.92 -11.22
N GLU A 20 -3.80 0.11 -12.25
CA GLU A 20 -2.77 -0.68 -12.94
C GLU A 20 -1.64 0.21 -13.49
N LYS A 21 -2.00 1.33 -14.13
CA LYS A 21 -1.02 2.29 -14.67
C LYS A 21 -0.20 2.95 -13.57
N GLU A 22 -0.85 3.46 -12.52
CA GLU A 22 -0.18 4.13 -11.41
C GLU A 22 0.70 3.16 -10.63
N PHE A 23 0.22 1.93 -10.39
CA PHE A 23 0.97 0.92 -9.66
C PHE A 23 2.19 0.43 -10.45
N LYS A 24 2.07 0.25 -11.76
CA LYS A 24 3.23 -0.08 -12.61
C LYS A 24 4.29 1.01 -12.58
N ALA A 25 3.89 2.28 -12.59
CA ALA A 25 4.81 3.40 -12.46
C ALA A 25 5.52 3.41 -11.10
N LEU A 26 4.79 3.10 -10.01
CA LEU A 26 5.36 2.95 -8.67
C LEU A 26 6.42 1.83 -8.64
N LEU A 27 6.10 0.65 -9.21
CA LEU A 27 7.04 -0.47 -9.28
C LEU A 27 8.32 -0.09 -10.03
N SER A 28 8.19 0.56 -11.18
CA SER A 28 9.35 1.04 -11.96
C SER A 28 10.16 2.08 -11.18
N ALA A 29 9.51 3.00 -10.45
CA ALA A 29 10.18 3.99 -9.64
C ALA A 29 10.93 3.40 -8.44
N GLU A 30 10.43 2.30 -7.85
CA GLU A 30 11.11 1.57 -6.78
C GLU A 30 12.15 0.57 -7.29
N GLY A 31 12.27 0.41 -8.61
CA GLY A 31 13.24 -0.51 -9.21
C GLY A 31 12.76 -1.96 -9.31
N HIS A 32 11.48 -2.23 -9.03
CA HIS A 32 10.94 -3.58 -9.16
C HIS A 32 10.85 -3.98 -10.64
N GLY A 33 11.53 -5.07 -11.01
CA GLY A 33 11.53 -5.63 -12.37
C GLY A 33 12.43 -4.91 -13.38
N THR A 34 13.32 -4.02 -12.93
CA THR A 34 14.37 -3.40 -13.75
C THR A 34 15.75 -3.88 -13.29
N LEU A 35 16.66 -4.10 -14.25
CA LEU A 35 18.08 -4.41 -13.97
C LEU A 35 18.85 -3.19 -13.45
N PHE A 36 18.34 -1.98 -13.73
CA PHE A 36 18.95 -0.71 -13.35
C PHE A 36 17.90 0.12 -12.62
N PRO A 37 17.80 -0.01 -11.28
CA PRO A 37 16.86 0.79 -10.51
C PRO A 37 17.23 2.28 -10.64
N PRO A 38 16.25 3.17 -10.86
CA PRO A 38 16.54 4.60 -10.80
C PRO A 38 17.09 4.93 -9.42
N GLY A 39 18.16 5.75 -9.34
CA GLY A 39 18.78 6.09 -8.06
C GLY A 39 17.77 6.71 -7.10
N SER A 40 17.84 6.37 -5.81
CA SER A 40 16.84 6.67 -4.77
C SER A 40 16.73 8.16 -4.38
N ASN A 41 17.03 9.07 -5.29
CA ASN A 41 17.11 10.51 -5.04
C ASN A 41 15.77 11.23 -5.08
N TYR A 42 14.64 10.52 -5.17
CA TYR A 42 13.30 11.12 -5.27
C TYR A 42 12.80 11.81 -3.98
N LEU A 43 13.61 11.85 -2.93
CA LEU A 43 13.23 12.32 -1.58
C LEU A 43 14.25 13.25 -0.93
N ALA A 44 15.37 13.58 -1.60
CA ALA A 44 16.36 14.49 -1.04
C ALA A 44 15.76 15.90 -0.93
N GLY A 45 15.37 16.30 0.28
CA GLY A 45 14.84 17.63 0.60
C GLY A 45 13.32 17.76 0.80
N ALA A 46 12.55 16.65 0.76
CA ALA A 46 11.11 16.69 1.06
C ALA A 46 10.87 16.84 2.58
N SER A 47 9.85 17.60 2.98
CA SER A 47 9.50 17.72 4.40
C SER A 47 8.85 16.44 4.92
N GLU A 48 8.94 16.19 6.23
CA GLU A 48 8.33 15.02 6.88
C GLU A 48 6.83 14.87 6.56
N LYS A 49 6.10 15.99 6.51
CA LYS A 49 4.67 16.02 6.16
C LYS A 49 4.40 15.65 4.71
N GLU A 50 5.32 15.95 3.80
CA GLU A 50 5.23 15.55 2.40
C GLU A 50 5.54 14.07 2.22
N LEU A 51 6.54 13.58 2.97
CA LEU A 51 6.90 12.18 3.04
C LEU A 51 5.70 11.33 3.52
N ALA A 52 5.08 11.72 4.63
CA ALA A 52 3.92 11.03 5.20
C ALA A 52 2.73 10.99 4.24
N ARG A 53 2.40 12.11 3.58
CA ARG A 53 1.32 12.15 2.57
C ARG A 53 1.61 11.25 1.38
N ARG A 54 2.87 11.16 0.96
CA ARG A 54 3.29 10.30 -0.15
C ARG A 54 3.22 8.82 0.23
N ASN A 55 3.66 8.47 1.45
CA ASN A 55 3.57 7.11 1.98
C ASN A 55 2.11 6.65 2.08
N LEU A 56 1.21 7.50 2.57
CA LEU A 56 -0.22 7.18 2.62
C LEU A 56 -0.81 6.92 1.22
N ARG A 57 -0.42 7.72 0.22
CA ARG A 57 -0.84 7.50 -1.19
C ARG A 57 -0.29 6.19 -1.74
N ARG A 58 0.96 5.86 -1.42
CA ARG A 58 1.63 4.61 -1.80
C ARG A 58 0.92 3.40 -1.21
N GLU A 59 0.63 3.41 0.09
CA GLU A 59 -0.10 2.35 0.79
C GLU A 59 -1.49 2.15 0.19
N LYS A 60 -2.24 3.24 -0.03
CA LYS A 60 -3.56 3.18 -0.67
C LYS A 60 -3.49 2.51 -2.05
N LEU A 61 -2.49 2.88 -2.86
CA LEU A 61 -2.33 2.31 -4.19
C LEU A 61 -1.99 0.81 -4.15
N ILE A 62 -1.21 0.36 -3.16
CA ILE A 62 -0.92 -1.06 -2.93
C ILE A 62 -2.21 -1.81 -2.56
N VAL A 63 -3.02 -1.27 -1.64
CA VAL A 63 -4.31 -1.87 -1.24
C VAL A 63 -5.26 -1.95 -2.45
N ASP A 64 -5.36 -0.89 -3.24
CA ASP A 64 -6.18 -0.88 -4.46
C ASP A 64 -5.67 -1.91 -5.49
N ALA A 65 -4.35 -2.08 -5.63
CA ALA A 65 -3.76 -3.08 -6.51
C ALA A 65 -4.08 -4.51 -6.05
N ILE A 66 -4.02 -4.79 -4.74
CA ILE A 66 -4.42 -6.07 -4.14
C ILE A 66 -5.92 -6.32 -4.41
N LYS A 67 -6.77 -5.31 -4.16
CA LYS A 67 -8.22 -5.39 -4.39
C LYS A 67 -8.57 -5.77 -5.83
N TYR A 68 -7.82 -5.27 -6.82
CA TYR A 68 -8.02 -5.59 -8.23
C TYR A 68 -7.25 -6.83 -8.71
N ASN A 69 -6.71 -7.64 -7.80
CA ASN A 69 -5.92 -8.85 -8.07
C ASN A 69 -4.73 -8.60 -9.02
N LEU A 70 -4.05 -7.45 -8.86
CA LEU A 70 -2.79 -7.19 -9.55
C LEU A 70 -1.63 -7.92 -8.84
N TRP A 71 -0.57 -8.23 -9.59
CA TRP A 71 0.65 -8.77 -9.00
C TRP A 71 1.37 -7.68 -8.20
N VAL A 72 1.61 -7.93 -6.91
CA VAL A 72 2.24 -6.98 -5.97
C VAL A 72 3.42 -7.70 -5.29
N PRO A 73 4.62 -7.11 -5.24
CA PRO A 73 5.75 -7.68 -4.51
C PRO A 73 5.44 -7.94 -3.04
N GLN A 74 5.94 -9.06 -2.49
CA GLN A 74 5.64 -9.46 -1.12
C GLN A 74 6.04 -8.39 -0.09
N ILE A 75 7.21 -7.76 -0.27
CA ILE A 75 7.70 -6.68 0.59
C ILE A 75 6.68 -5.52 0.71
N MET A 76 5.99 -5.18 -0.40
CA MET A 76 4.97 -4.13 -0.39
C MET A 76 3.68 -4.61 0.28
N ARG A 77 3.34 -5.89 0.17
CA ARG A 77 2.19 -6.49 0.86
C ARG A 77 2.37 -6.48 2.37
N ASP A 78 3.57 -6.83 2.83
CA ASP A 78 3.90 -6.89 4.26
C ASP A 78 3.86 -5.50 4.91
N GLN A 79 4.08 -4.43 4.14
CA GLN A 79 3.99 -3.05 4.62
C GLN A 79 2.55 -2.58 4.89
N VAL A 80 1.60 -3.01 4.06
CA VAL A 80 0.18 -2.62 4.21
C VAL A 80 -0.63 -3.60 5.05
N ASN A 81 -0.13 -4.81 5.23
CA ASN A 81 -0.81 -5.89 5.93
C ASN A 81 0.08 -6.45 7.06
N ARG A 82 0.85 -5.57 7.72
CA ARG A 82 1.65 -5.96 8.87
C ARG A 82 0.69 -6.52 9.93
N PRO A 83 0.91 -7.75 10.44
CA PRO A 83 0.15 -8.23 11.58
C PRO A 83 0.26 -7.20 12.71
N PRO A 84 -0.83 -6.91 13.45
CA PRO A 84 -0.77 -5.97 14.56
C PRO A 84 0.39 -6.38 15.47
N ASP A 85 1.24 -5.41 15.84
CA ASP A 85 2.30 -5.64 16.81
C ASP A 85 1.65 -6.30 18.04
N GLU A 86 2.22 -7.42 18.50
CA GLU A 86 1.68 -8.20 19.62
C GLU A 86 1.28 -7.23 20.73
N ASN A 87 -0.02 -7.24 21.07
CA ASN A 87 -0.59 -6.35 22.06
C ASN A 87 0.30 -6.42 23.30
N PRO A 88 0.83 -5.29 23.83
CA PRO A 88 1.72 -5.33 24.98
C PRO A 88 1.02 -6.15 26.07
N LYS A 89 1.70 -7.19 26.56
CA LYS A 89 1.19 -8.04 27.62
C LYS A 89 0.81 -7.11 28.77
N VAL A 90 -0.49 -6.91 28.96
CA VAL A 90 -1.02 -6.15 30.09
C VAL A 90 -0.49 -6.87 31.32
N PRO A 91 0.28 -6.20 32.20
CA PRO A 91 0.68 -6.80 33.46
C PRO A 91 -0.59 -7.26 34.15
N ASP A 92 -0.64 -8.52 34.58
CA ASP A 92 -1.76 -9.03 35.37
C ASP A 92 -1.92 -8.06 36.55
N GLU A 93 -3.07 -7.38 36.63
CA GLU A 93 -3.36 -6.50 37.74
C GLU A 93 -3.25 -7.33 39.03
N ASP A 94 -2.52 -6.77 40.00
CA ASP A 94 -2.23 -7.35 41.30
C ASP A 94 -3.54 -7.43 42.12
N GLU A 95 -4.44 -8.34 41.74
CA GLU A 95 -5.58 -8.76 42.55
C GLU A 95 -5.08 -9.69 43.65
N GLY A 96 -4.60 -9.09 44.74
CA GLY A 96 -4.00 -9.81 45.85
C GLY A 96 -4.11 -9.08 47.18
N GLN A 97 -5.30 -8.56 47.48
CA GLN A 97 -5.68 -8.17 48.83
C GLN A 97 -5.60 -9.39 49.77
N ASP A 98 -4.57 -9.46 50.60
CA ASP A 98 -4.56 -10.30 51.80
C ASP A 98 -3.85 -9.56 52.96
N PRO A 99 -4.59 -9.00 53.93
CA PRO A 99 -4.08 -8.73 55.26
C PRO A 99 -4.58 -9.83 56.21
N PHE A 100 -3.84 -10.93 56.28
CA PHE A 100 -3.88 -11.83 57.43
C PHE A 100 -2.50 -11.86 58.11
#